data_AF-A0A2N1URT8-F1
#
_entry.id   AF-A0A2N1URT8-F1
#
_cell.length_a   1.000
_cell.length_b   1.000
_cell.length_c   1.000
_cell.angle_alpha   90.00
_cell.angle_beta   90.00
_cell.angle_gamma   90.00
#
_symmetry.space_group_name_H-M   'P 1'
#
loop_
_entity.id
_entity.type
_entity.pdbx_description
1 polymer ?
#
loop_
_entity_poly.entity_id
_entity_poly.type
_entity_poly.pdbx_seq_one_letter_code
_entity_poly.pdbx_strand_id
1 'polypeptide(L)'
;MSEPEPASTLRLRRILLCLTSGLLAALAFSTHSTGWLIWVAFVPWLYVLYSQPAKVGAYAFYTWIFGMSFYIGVIHWLKELHPLTWLPGVTVPISLSIVYGGILGISLVVSLWSLGLGALLGWLKPKGWRQIAYPALLWMLMEYGQALGEISLPWARLAVSQYQNLWLLQIVPYTGQLAISGLIMAFNAALAAFMLSFAPDPNP
;
A
#
# COMPACT_ATOMS: atom_id res chain seq x y z
N MET A 1 -33.75 1.96 -11.59
CA MET A 1 -33.17 3.07 -10.81
C MET A 1 -32.90 2.53 -9.42
N SER A 2 -31.65 2.19 -9.10
CA SER A 2 -31.28 1.85 -7.72
C SER A 2 -31.26 3.14 -6.90
N GLU A 3 -31.88 3.15 -5.72
CA GLU A 3 -31.77 4.27 -4.79
C GLU A 3 -30.29 4.58 -4.50
N PRO A 4 -29.91 5.87 -4.35
CA PRO A 4 -28.54 6.23 -4.01
C PRO A 4 -28.13 5.60 -2.69
N GLU A 5 -26.99 4.87 -2.69
CA GLU A 5 -26.49 4.22 -1.48
C GLU A 5 -26.30 5.23 -0.34
N PRO A 6 -26.64 4.86 0.91
CA PRO A 6 -26.42 5.74 2.05
C PRO A 6 -24.93 6.03 2.23
N ALA A 7 -24.60 7.27 2.62
CA ALA A 7 -23.21 7.74 2.74
C ALA A 7 -22.35 6.90 3.70
N SER A 8 -22.95 6.29 4.72
CA SER A 8 -22.29 5.37 5.66
C SER A 8 -21.84 4.08 4.97
N THR A 9 -22.70 3.48 4.14
CA THR A 9 -22.41 2.27 3.35
C THR A 9 -21.29 2.53 2.36
N LEU A 10 -21.33 3.67 1.66
CA LEU A 10 -20.28 4.05 0.71
C LEU A 10 -18.92 4.22 1.42
N ARG A 11 -18.90 4.84 2.60
CA ARG A 11 -17.68 4.99 3.40
C ARG A 11 -17.13 3.63 3.85
N LEU A 12 -17.98 2.74 4.35
CA LEU A 12 -17.58 1.39 4.76
C LEU A 12 -16.99 0.61 3.59
N ARG A 13 -17.65 0.63 2.42
CA ARG A 13 -17.17 -0.01 1.20
C ARG A 13 -15.77 0.47 0.80
N ARG A 14 -15.53 1.79 0.86
CA ARG A 14 -14.20 2.36 0.57
C ARG A 14 -13.13 1.89 1.55
N ILE A 15 -13.46 1.83 2.84
CA ILE A 15 -12.56 1.31 3.88
C ILE A 15 -12.21 -0.15 3.58
N LEU A 16 -13.22 -0.99 3.30
CA LEU A 16 -13.02 -2.40 2.99
C LEU A 16 -12.13 -2.58 1.75
N LEU A 17 -12.35 -1.82 0.67
CA LEU A 17 -11.51 -1.87 -0.52
C LEU A 17 -10.05 -1.51 -0.22
N CYS A 18 -9.80 -0.47 0.59
CA CYS A 18 -8.44 -0.11 1.00
C CYS A 18 -7.78 -1.20 1.87
N LEU A 19 -8.51 -1.79 2.81
CA LEU A 19 -8.03 -2.88 3.65
C LEU A 19 -7.68 -4.11 2.80
N THR A 20 -8.58 -4.52 1.90
CA THR A 20 -8.35 -5.64 0.99
C THR A 20 -7.16 -5.39 0.08
N SER A 21 -7.04 -4.17 -0.47
CA SER A 21 -5.89 -3.77 -1.29
C SER A 21 -4.56 -3.92 -0.55
N GLY A 22 -4.48 -3.43 0.71
CA GLY A 22 -3.27 -3.56 1.51
C GLY A 22 -2.94 -5.00 1.88
N LEU A 23 -3.95 -5.80 2.25
CA LEU A 23 -3.75 -7.22 2.54
C LEU A 23 -3.31 -8.02 1.30
N LEU A 24 -3.89 -7.76 0.12
CA LEU A 24 -3.45 -8.37 -1.13
C LEU A 24 -2.01 -8.00 -1.48
N ALA A 25 -1.63 -6.74 -1.25
CA ALA A 25 -0.25 -6.29 -1.47
C ALA A 25 0.71 -6.99 -0.50
N ALA A 26 0.31 -7.18 0.76
CA ALA A 26 1.11 -7.89 1.75
C ALA A 26 1.29 -9.37 1.40
N LEU A 27 0.23 -10.02 0.87
CA LEU A 27 0.28 -11.40 0.42
C LEU A 27 1.33 -11.65 -0.67
N ALA A 28 1.70 -10.62 -1.45
CA ALA A 28 2.76 -10.71 -2.45
C ALA A 28 4.17 -10.94 -1.82
N PHE A 29 4.32 -10.68 -0.52
CA PHE A 29 5.57 -10.83 0.23
C PHE A 29 5.54 -11.94 1.27
N SER A 30 4.36 -12.27 1.81
CA SER A 30 4.23 -13.24 2.91
C SER A 30 4.06 -14.68 2.46
N THR A 31 3.75 -14.91 1.17
CA THR A 31 3.53 -16.27 0.63
C THR A 31 4.53 -16.56 -0.48
N HIS A 32 4.97 -17.81 -0.58
CA HIS A 32 5.86 -18.21 -1.68
C HIS A 32 5.11 -18.12 -3.02
N SER A 33 5.78 -17.62 -4.06
CA SER A 33 5.27 -17.53 -5.44
C SER A 33 4.01 -16.67 -5.68
N THR A 34 3.69 -15.73 -4.79
CA THR A 34 2.56 -14.79 -4.93
C THR A 34 2.98 -13.37 -5.34
N GLY A 35 4.24 -13.15 -5.67
CA GLY A 35 4.76 -11.83 -6.05
C GLY A 35 4.05 -11.16 -7.23
N TRP A 36 3.38 -11.95 -8.08
CA TRP A 36 2.55 -11.45 -9.18
C TRP A 36 1.32 -10.64 -8.71
N LEU A 37 0.84 -10.85 -7.46
CA LEU A 37 -0.32 -10.13 -6.91
C LEU A 37 -0.11 -8.62 -6.92
N ILE A 38 1.14 -8.16 -6.80
CA ILE A 38 1.48 -6.74 -6.71
C ILE A 38 1.05 -5.95 -7.96
N TRP A 39 0.87 -6.63 -9.10
CA TRP A 39 0.42 -6.02 -10.36
C TRP A 39 -1.06 -5.65 -10.35
N VAL A 40 -1.85 -6.15 -9.40
CA VAL A 40 -3.28 -5.83 -9.27
C VAL A 40 -3.69 -5.40 -7.86
N ALA A 41 -2.84 -5.64 -6.86
CA ALA A 41 -3.15 -5.42 -5.46
C ALA A 41 -3.45 -3.95 -5.10
N PHE A 42 -2.88 -2.97 -5.82
CA PHE A 42 -3.10 -1.55 -5.54
C PHE A 42 -4.34 -0.98 -6.22
N VAL A 43 -4.92 -1.70 -7.19
CA VAL A 43 -6.08 -1.24 -7.97
C VAL A 43 -7.26 -0.83 -7.07
N PRO A 44 -7.69 -1.60 -6.05
CA PRO A 44 -8.86 -1.21 -5.26
C PRO A 44 -8.63 0.08 -4.45
N TRP A 45 -7.42 0.29 -3.92
CA TRP A 45 -7.06 1.54 -3.24
C TRP A 45 -7.05 2.73 -4.22
N LEU A 46 -6.39 2.60 -5.37
CA LEU A 46 -6.34 3.67 -6.38
C LEU A 46 -7.72 4.01 -6.94
N TYR A 47 -8.56 2.98 -7.15
CA TYR A 47 -9.96 3.16 -7.53
C TYR A 47 -10.72 4.01 -6.51
N VAL A 48 -10.57 3.72 -5.21
CA VAL A 48 -11.19 4.53 -4.13
C VAL A 48 -10.73 5.98 -4.16
N LEU A 49 -9.45 6.25 -4.44
CA LEU A 49 -8.96 7.61 -4.55
C LEU A 49 -9.59 8.35 -5.73
N TYR A 50 -9.57 7.74 -6.91
CA TYR A 50 -10.04 8.39 -8.13
C TYR A 50 -11.56 8.47 -8.25
N SER A 51 -12.31 7.58 -7.58
CA SER A 51 -13.78 7.58 -7.57
C SER A 51 -14.42 8.64 -6.66
N GLN A 52 -13.63 9.57 -6.11
CA GLN A 52 -14.12 10.60 -5.20
C GLN A 52 -13.35 11.92 -5.39
N PRO A 53 -13.92 13.06 -4.96
CA PRO A 53 -13.22 14.33 -5.02
C PRO A 53 -11.86 14.28 -4.30
N ALA A 54 -10.84 14.81 -4.94
CA ALA A 54 -9.47 14.87 -4.43
C ALA A 54 -9.32 15.86 -3.26
N LYS A 55 -9.88 15.49 -2.10
CA LYS A 55 -9.71 16.18 -0.82
C LYS A 55 -8.51 15.58 -0.10
N VAL A 56 -7.56 16.42 0.30
CA VAL A 56 -6.32 16.04 0.99
C VAL A 56 -6.59 15.07 2.15
N GLY A 57 -7.49 15.44 3.08
CA GLY A 57 -7.80 14.60 4.24
C GLY A 57 -8.41 13.24 3.89
N ALA A 58 -9.26 13.18 2.85
CA ALA A 58 -9.84 11.91 2.41
C ALA A 58 -8.77 11.01 1.78
N TYR A 59 -7.94 11.54 0.88
CA TYR A 59 -6.88 10.76 0.25
C TYR A 59 -5.83 10.30 1.27
N ALA A 60 -5.44 11.17 2.21
CA ALA A 60 -4.54 10.82 3.30
C ALA A 60 -5.12 9.67 4.14
N PHE A 61 -6.39 9.77 4.55
CA PHE A 61 -7.06 8.75 5.36
C PHE A 61 -7.15 7.40 4.64
N TYR A 62 -7.66 7.35 3.40
CA TYR A 62 -7.82 6.08 2.68
C TYR A 62 -6.48 5.43 2.30
N THR A 63 -5.45 6.24 2.04
CA THR A 63 -4.09 5.73 1.78
C THR A 63 -3.41 5.26 3.05
N TRP A 64 -3.68 5.90 4.19
CA TRP A 64 -3.23 5.43 5.49
C TRP A 64 -3.86 4.08 5.88
N ILE A 65 -5.16 3.89 5.64
CA ILE A 65 -5.83 2.59 5.86
C ILE A 65 -5.21 1.48 4.98
N PHE A 66 -4.96 1.80 3.71
CA PHE A 66 -4.21 0.92 2.82
C PHE A 66 -2.80 0.59 3.38
N GLY A 67 -2.04 1.61 3.78
CA GLY A 67 -0.69 1.45 4.33
C GLY A 67 -0.68 0.64 5.63
N MET A 68 -1.60 0.90 6.56
CA MET A 68 -1.75 0.15 7.81
C MET A 68 -1.98 -1.34 7.53
N SER A 69 -2.94 -1.68 6.68
CA SER A 69 -3.23 -3.08 6.35
C SER A 69 -2.08 -3.75 5.61
N PHE A 70 -1.40 -3.03 4.70
CA PHE A 70 -0.20 -3.51 4.02
C PHE A 70 0.93 -3.82 4.99
N TYR A 71 1.35 -2.86 5.82
CA TYR A 71 2.47 -3.06 6.73
C TYR A 71 2.17 -4.08 7.82
N ILE A 72 0.95 -4.12 8.37
CA ILE A 72 0.54 -5.18 9.31
C ILE A 72 0.74 -6.55 8.68
N GLY A 73 0.25 -6.73 7.44
CA GLY A 73 0.39 -8.01 6.73
C GLY A 73 1.84 -8.34 6.39
N VAL A 74 2.65 -7.35 6.01
CA VAL A 74 4.06 -7.53 5.66
C VAL A 74 4.89 -7.93 6.88
N ILE A 75 4.71 -7.28 8.02
CA ILE A 75 5.52 -7.52 9.23
C ILE A 75 4.87 -8.50 10.20
N HIS A 76 3.75 -9.14 9.80
CA HIS A 76 3.04 -10.10 10.64
C HIS A 76 3.93 -11.28 11.09
N TRP A 77 4.99 -11.58 10.34
CA TRP A 77 5.97 -12.62 10.66
C TRP A 77 6.67 -12.38 12.01
N LEU A 78 6.68 -11.15 12.55
CA LEU A 78 7.19 -10.88 13.89
C LEU A 78 6.48 -11.70 14.98
N LYS A 79 5.28 -12.23 14.70
CA LYS A 79 4.59 -13.18 15.58
C LYS A 79 5.45 -14.41 15.92
N GLU A 80 6.32 -14.83 15.00
CA GLU A 80 7.22 -15.99 15.17
C GLU A 80 8.33 -15.74 16.20
N LEU A 81 8.51 -14.49 16.66
CA LEU A 81 9.42 -14.16 17.76
C LEU A 81 8.83 -14.56 19.13
N HIS A 82 7.52 -14.80 19.21
CA HIS A 82 6.90 -15.29 20.42
C HIS A 82 7.17 -16.81 20.60
N PRO A 83 7.52 -17.29 21.81
CA PRO A 83 7.72 -16.54 23.04
C PRO A 83 9.14 -15.96 23.21
N LEU A 84 9.21 -14.76 23.77
CA LEU A 84 10.44 -14.05 24.13
C LEU A 84 10.91 -14.34 25.56
N THR A 85 10.59 -15.51 26.12
CA THR A 85 10.89 -15.85 27.53
C THR A 85 12.38 -16.03 27.83
N TRP A 86 13.23 -16.04 26.79
CA TRP A 86 14.69 -15.99 26.92
C TRP A 86 15.20 -14.61 27.38
N LEU A 87 14.37 -13.56 27.28
CA LEU A 87 14.68 -12.23 27.82
C LEU A 87 14.38 -12.19 29.33
N PRO A 88 15.33 -11.73 30.17
CA PRO A 88 15.11 -11.59 31.61
C PRO A 88 13.88 -10.73 31.92
N GLY A 89 12.98 -11.24 32.77
CA GLY A 89 11.76 -10.53 33.20
C GLY A 89 10.59 -10.56 32.21
N VAL A 90 10.72 -11.22 31.05
CA VAL A 90 9.63 -11.31 30.06
C VAL A 90 8.81 -12.58 30.28
N THR A 91 7.59 -12.41 30.79
CA THR A 91 6.58 -13.48 30.88
C THR A 91 5.87 -13.68 29.54
N VAL A 92 5.15 -14.80 29.38
CA VAL A 92 4.37 -15.09 28.17
C VAL A 92 3.39 -13.96 27.80
N PRO A 93 2.57 -13.41 28.73
CA PRO A 93 1.71 -12.27 28.42
C PRO A 93 2.47 -11.03 27.98
N ILE A 94 3.60 -10.71 28.64
CA ILE A 94 4.46 -9.58 28.27
C ILE A 94 5.03 -9.80 26.86
N SER A 95 5.47 -11.01 26.53
CA SER A 95 5.95 -11.34 25.19
C SER A 95 4.87 -11.12 24.12
N LEU A 96 3.62 -11.53 24.37
CA LEU A 96 2.52 -11.25 23.45
C LEU A 96 2.32 -9.74 23.25
N SER A 97 2.33 -8.96 24.33
CA SER A 97 2.20 -7.50 24.26
C SER A 97 3.36 -6.87 23.48
N ILE A 98 4.60 -7.32 23.68
CA ILE A 98 5.77 -6.82 22.94
C ILE A 98 5.63 -7.13 21.45
N VAL A 99 5.28 -8.37 21.09
CA VAL A 99 5.25 -8.82 19.70
C VAL A 99 4.10 -8.17 18.92
N TYR A 100 2.87 -8.27 19.42
CA TYR A 100 1.71 -7.67 18.73
C TYR A 100 1.70 -6.14 18.85
N GLY A 101 2.17 -5.59 19.97
CA GLY A 101 2.40 -4.16 20.11
C GLY A 101 3.46 -3.64 19.13
N GLY A 102 4.53 -4.42 18.90
CA GLY A 102 5.55 -4.14 17.89
C GLY A 102 4.98 -4.15 16.46
N ILE A 103 4.20 -5.18 16.10
CA ILE A 103 3.53 -5.24 14.79
C ILE A 103 2.64 -4.01 14.58
N LEU A 104 1.79 -3.66 15.56
CA LEU A 104 0.90 -2.51 15.43
C LEU A 104 1.68 -1.19 15.43
N GLY A 105 2.66 -1.03 16.31
CA GLY A 105 3.45 0.19 16.47
C GLY A 105 4.33 0.48 15.25
N ILE A 106 5.05 -0.52 14.74
CA ILE A 106 5.86 -0.38 13.53
C ILE A 106 4.95 -0.06 12.33
N SER A 107 3.84 -0.78 12.16
CA SER A 107 2.89 -0.52 11.08
C SER A 107 2.31 0.90 11.16
N LEU A 108 2.02 1.38 12.37
CA LEU A 108 1.52 2.74 12.59
C LEU A 108 2.53 3.80 12.15
N VAL A 109 3.80 3.66 12.54
CA VAL A 109 4.86 4.61 12.18
C VAL A 109 5.14 4.58 10.68
N VAL A 110 5.28 3.39 10.10
CA VAL A 110 5.68 3.27 8.68
C VAL A 110 4.53 3.65 7.75
N SER A 111 3.27 3.39 8.13
CA SER A 111 2.09 3.83 7.36
C SER A 111 1.92 5.36 7.32
N LEU A 112 2.63 6.14 8.14
CA LEU A 112 2.66 7.61 8.01
C LEU A 112 3.24 8.05 6.66
N TRP A 113 4.15 7.27 6.07
CA TRP A 113 4.61 7.50 4.70
C TRP A 113 3.46 7.39 3.70
N SER A 114 2.58 6.39 3.86
CA SER A 114 1.39 6.22 3.04
C SER A 114 0.39 7.36 3.26
N LEU A 115 0.22 7.82 4.51
CA LEU A 115 -0.57 9.01 4.82
C LEU A 115 -0.06 10.24 4.07
N GLY A 116 1.26 10.49 4.10
CA GLY A 116 1.93 11.58 3.39
C GLY A 116 1.76 11.49 1.88
N LEU A 117 1.96 10.29 1.29
CA LEU A 117 1.73 10.04 -0.13
C LEU A 117 0.27 10.35 -0.53
N GLY A 118 -0.70 9.88 0.26
CA GLY A 118 -2.11 10.18 0.04
C GLY A 118 -2.41 11.67 0.13
N ALA A 119 -1.87 12.37 1.12
CA ALA A 119 -2.02 13.81 1.28
C ALA A 119 -1.47 14.58 0.06
N LEU A 120 -0.27 14.21 -0.42
CA LEU A 120 0.34 14.79 -1.60
C LEU A 120 -0.49 14.55 -2.87
N LEU A 121 -0.98 13.33 -3.09
CA LEU A 121 -1.89 13.04 -4.20
C LEU A 121 -3.18 13.89 -4.13
N GLY A 122 -3.76 14.03 -2.94
CA GLY A 122 -4.95 14.84 -2.72
C GLY A 122 -4.69 16.35 -2.92
N TRP A 123 -3.48 16.81 -2.65
CA TRP A 123 -3.07 18.20 -2.89
C TRP A 123 -2.80 18.48 -4.37
N LEU A 124 -2.11 17.56 -5.05
CA LEU A 124 -1.78 17.64 -6.47
C LEU A 124 -2.99 17.47 -7.40
N LYS A 125 -4.02 16.75 -6.94
CA LYS A 125 -5.28 16.50 -7.66
C LYS A 125 -5.04 16.02 -9.11
N PRO A 126 -4.32 14.90 -9.30
CA PRO A 126 -3.93 14.45 -10.64
C PRO A 126 -5.15 14.19 -11.52
N LYS A 127 -5.04 14.58 -12.80
CA LYS A 127 -6.03 14.33 -13.86
C LYS A 127 -5.35 13.78 -15.12
N GLY A 128 -6.06 12.97 -15.90
CA GLY A 128 -5.53 12.38 -17.14
C GLY A 128 -4.27 11.56 -16.88
N TRP A 129 -3.24 11.70 -17.73
CA TRP A 129 -1.99 10.96 -17.59
C TRP A 129 -1.29 11.15 -16.23
N ARG A 130 -1.53 12.28 -15.53
CA ARG A 130 -0.97 12.54 -14.20
C ARG A 130 -1.50 11.57 -13.14
N GLN A 131 -2.68 10.97 -13.35
CA GLN A 131 -3.19 9.91 -12.47
C GLN A 131 -2.31 8.67 -12.50
N ILE A 132 -1.53 8.46 -13.57
CA ILE A 132 -0.59 7.35 -13.68
C ILE A 132 0.79 7.77 -13.16
N ALA A 133 1.29 8.93 -13.63
CA ALA A 133 2.65 9.36 -13.32
C ALA A 133 2.87 9.73 -11.84
N TYR A 134 1.92 10.42 -11.21
CA TYR A 134 2.13 10.92 -9.85
C TYR A 134 2.18 9.81 -8.80
N PRO A 135 1.26 8.81 -8.78
CA PRO A 135 1.39 7.69 -7.85
C PRO A 135 2.71 6.94 -8.04
N ALA A 136 3.13 6.70 -9.29
CA ALA A 136 4.38 6.00 -9.58
C ALA A 136 5.61 6.76 -9.02
N LEU A 137 5.73 8.05 -9.34
CA LEU A 137 6.84 8.88 -8.86
C LEU A 137 6.81 9.04 -7.34
N LEU A 138 5.65 9.32 -6.74
CA LEU A 138 5.52 9.47 -5.30
C LEU A 138 5.82 8.16 -4.57
N TRP A 139 5.43 7.02 -5.11
CA TRP A 139 5.78 5.72 -4.54
C TRP A 139 7.28 5.47 -4.60
N MET A 140 7.93 5.74 -5.73
CA MET A 140 9.39 5.64 -5.86
C MET A 140 10.12 6.54 -4.85
N LEU A 141 9.65 7.79 -4.69
CA LEU A 141 10.20 8.73 -3.72
C LEU A 141 9.98 8.28 -2.28
N MET A 142 8.79 7.75 -1.97
CA MET A 142 8.48 7.19 -0.66
C MET A 142 9.42 6.02 -0.34
N GLU A 143 9.56 5.09 -1.28
CA GLU A 143 10.49 3.98 -1.16
C GLU A 143 11.93 4.48 -0.96
N TYR A 144 12.41 5.41 -1.80
CA TYR A 144 13.74 5.98 -1.64
C TYR A 144 13.92 6.63 -0.25
N GLY A 145 12.96 7.43 0.21
CA GLY A 145 12.98 8.07 1.53
C GLY A 145 13.02 7.09 2.69
N GLN A 146 12.28 5.97 2.62
CA GLN A 146 12.30 4.92 3.63
C GLN A 146 13.66 4.21 3.74
N ALA A 147 14.51 4.28 2.71
CA ALA A 147 15.85 3.72 2.72
C ALA A 147 16.90 4.65 3.35
N LEU A 148 16.50 5.86 3.78
CA LEU A 148 17.39 6.88 4.35
C LEU A 148 17.19 7.02 5.86
N GLY A 149 18.26 7.42 6.55
CA GLY A 149 18.23 7.81 7.96
C GLY A 149 18.24 6.66 8.96
N GLU A 150 18.16 7.01 10.24
CA GLU A 150 18.31 6.07 11.37
C GLU A 150 17.02 5.27 11.65
N ILE A 151 15.87 5.76 11.18
CA ILE A 151 14.56 5.09 11.28
C ILE A 151 14.21 4.44 9.93
N SER A 152 15.24 4.04 9.17
CA SER A 152 15.04 3.37 7.89
C SER A 152 14.37 2.01 8.12
N LEU A 153 13.23 1.80 7.47
CA LEU A 153 12.57 0.50 7.42
C LEU A 153 12.12 0.21 5.98
N PRO A 154 13.05 -0.11 5.07
CA PRO A 154 12.78 -0.29 3.65
C PRO A 154 12.21 -1.69 3.36
N TRP A 155 11.24 -2.13 4.17
CA TRP A 155 10.65 -3.46 4.05
C TRP A 155 9.63 -3.51 2.91
N ALA A 156 9.47 -4.69 2.30
CA ALA A 156 8.51 -4.94 1.20
C ALA A 156 8.64 -3.98 -0.01
N ARG A 157 9.87 -3.78 -0.47
CA ARG A 157 10.17 -3.10 -1.76
C ARG A 157 9.46 -3.81 -2.90
N LEU A 158 8.73 -3.06 -3.74
CA LEU A 158 7.96 -3.70 -4.83
C LEU A 158 8.84 -4.52 -5.77
N ALA A 159 10.06 -4.07 -6.06
CA ALA A 159 11.00 -4.82 -6.88
C ALA A 159 11.32 -6.23 -6.33
N VAL A 160 11.37 -6.41 -5.00
CA VAL A 160 11.67 -7.71 -4.37
C VAL A 160 10.56 -8.73 -4.61
N SER A 161 9.31 -8.29 -4.75
CA SER A 161 8.22 -9.20 -5.14
C SER A 161 8.44 -9.84 -6.52
N GLN A 162 9.31 -9.27 -7.35
CA GLN A 162 9.60 -9.75 -8.71
C GLN A 162 10.82 -10.67 -8.79
N TYR A 163 11.31 -11.23 -7.67
CA TYR A 163 12.51 -12.07 -7.63
C TYR A 163 12.47 -13.32 -8.55
N GLN A 164 11.27 -13.79 -8.93
CA GLN A 164 11.09 -14.92 -9.86
C GLN A 164 10.95 -14.48 -11.33
N ASN A 165 10.81 -13.18 -11.60
CA ASN A 165 10.63 -12.67 -12.95
C ASN A 165 11.98 -12.25 -13.54
N LEU A 166 12.65 -13.21 -14.19
CA LEU A 166 13.97 -12.99 -14.78
C LEU A 166 14.00 -11.79 -15.73
N TRP A 167 12.97 -11.61 -16.55
CA TRP A 167 12.89 -10.51 -17.52
C TRP A 167 12.94 -9.13 -16.86
N LEU A 168 12.22 -8.96 -15.75
CA LEU A 168 12.26 -7.72 -14.97
C LEU A 168 13.59 -7.56 -14.23
N LEU A 169 14.19 -8.65 -13.76
CA LEU A 169 15.49 -8.56 -13.08
C LEU A 169 16.62 -8.11 -14.02
N GLN A 170 16.55 -8.46 -15.32
CA GLN A 170 17.59 -8.06 -16.30
C GLN A 170 17.71 -6.54 -16.50
N ILE A 171 16.66 -5.76 -16.21
CA ILE A 171 16.74 -4.28 -16.33
C ILE A 171 17.35 -3.61 -15.10
N VAL A 172 17.36 -4.28 -13.94
CA VAL A 172 17.81 -3.71 -12.66
C VAL A 172 19.25 -3.17 -12.71
N PRO A 173 20.24 -3.84 -13.35
CA PRO A 173 21.60 -3.30 -13.46
C PRO A 173 21.67 -1.93 -14.16
N TYR A 174 20.72 -1.62 -15.04
CA TYR A 174 20.71 -0.39 -15.82
C TYR A 174 19.83 0.71 -15.21
N THR A 175 18.70 0.34 -14.62
CA THR A 175 17.69 1.30 -14.14
C THR A 175 17.57 1.37 -12.63
N GLY A 176 18.19 0.43 -11.91
CA GLY A 176 17.96 0.20 -10.49
C GLY A 176 16.59 -0.40 -10.17
N GLN A 177 16.40 -0.79 -8.91
CA GLN A 177 15.17 -1.44 -8.43
C GLN A 177 13.94 -0.51 -8.43
N LEU A 178 14.14 0.80 -8.22
CA LEU A 178 13.05 1.77 -8.15
C LEU A 178 12.24 1.86 -9.46
N ALA A 179 12.88 1.60 -10.59
CA ALA A 179 12.20 1.58 -11.89
C ALA A 179 11.12 0.48 -11.95
N ILE A 180 11.37 -0.68 -11.36
CA ILE A 180 10.38 -1.76 -11.25
C ILE A 180 9.23 -1.32 -10.33
N SER A 181 9.53 -0.69 -9.20
CA SER A 181 8.50 -0.16 -8.29
C SER A 181 7.61 0.87 -8.99
N GLY A 182 8.21 1.79 -9.76
CA GLY A 182 7.50 2.77 -10.57
C GLY A 182 6.62 2.13 -11.63
N LEU A 183 7.14 1.12 -12.34
CA LEU A 183 6.40 0.38 -13.37
C LEU A 183 5.17 -0.34 -12.80
N ILE A 184 5.33 -1.04 -11.67
CA ILE A 184 4.23 -1.74 -10.99
C ILE A 184 3.15 -0.75 -10.58
N MET A 185 3.54 0.38 -9.96
CA MET A 185 2.58 1.37 -9.50
C MET A 185 1.89 2.08 -10.67
N ALA A 186 2.63 2.41 -11.74
CA ALA A 186 2.06 2.97 -12.96
C ALA A 186 1.05 2.02 -13.61
N PHE A 187 1.35 0.72 -13.67
CA PHE A 187 0.43 -0.28 -14.20
C PHE A 187 -0.86 -0.35 -13.38
N ASN A 188 -0.77 -0.43 -12.05
CA ASN A 188 -1.96 -0.44 -11.18
C ASN A 188 -2.78 0.85 -11.32
N ALA A 189 -2.12 2.01 -11.42
CA ALA A 189 -2.79 3.29 -11.60
C ALA A 189 -3.50 3.40 -12.96
N ALA A 190 -2.86 2.92 -14.03
CA ALA A 190 -3.44 2.85 -15.36
C ALA A 190 -4.66 1.92 -15.37
N LEU A 191 -4.56 0.76 -14.73
CA LEU A 191 -5.66 -0.20 -14.62
C LEU A 191 -6.84 0.38 -13.82
N ALA A 192 -6.58 1.04 -12.68
CA ALA A 192 -7.62 1.70 -11.90
C ALA A 192 -8.31 2.83 -12.68
N ALA A 193 -7.55 3.66 -13.40
CA ALA A 193 -8.10 4.70 -14.27
C ALA A 193 -8.92 4.11 -15.43
N PHE A 194 -8.45 3.02 -16.04
CA PHE A 194 -9.18 2.28 -17.07
C PHE A 194 -10.51 1.76 -16.54
N MET A 195 -10.55 1.14 -15.35
CA MET A 195 -11.80 0.65 -14.76
C MET A 195 -12.82 1.77 -14.53
N LEU A 196 -12.38 2.97 -14.17
CA LEU A 196 -13.28 4.13 -13.99
C LEU A 196 -13.85 4.65 -15.31
N SER A 197 -13.20 4.42 -16.44
CA SER A 197 -13.75 4.78 -17.75
C SER A 197 -15.00 3.99 -18.14
N PHE A 198 -15.23 2.84 -17.49
CA PHE A 198 -16.45 2.04 -17.63
C PHE A 198 -17.44 2.24 -16.46
N ALA A 199 -17.08 3.04 -15.46
CA ALA A 199 -18.01 3.34 -14.38
C ALA A 199 -19.15 4.21 -14.95
N PRO A 200 -20.42 3.94 -14.61
CA PRO A 200 -21.54 4.77 -15.02
C PRO A 200 -21.29 6.23 -14.64
N ASP A 201 -21.57 7.17 -15.55
CA ASP A 201 -21.41 8.60 -15.26
C ASP A 201 -22.23 8.94 -14.01
N PRO A 202 -21.61 9.47 -12.94
CA PRO A 202 -22.34 9.85 -11.74
C PRO A 202 -23.35 10.99 -12.01
N ASN A 203 -23.24 11.70 -13.13
CA ASN A 203 -24.23 12.69 -13.59
C ASN A 203 -24.59 12.42 -15.06
N PRO A 204 -25.66 11.65 -15.35
CA PRO A 204 -26.16 11.47 -16.71
C PRO A 204 -26.69 12.77 -17.35
#